data_AF-A0A1W6NYK8-F1
#
_entry.id   AF-A0A1W6NYK8-F1
#
_cell.length_a   1.000
_cell.length_b   1.000
_cell.length_c   1.000
_cell.angle_alpha   90.00
_cell.angle_beta   90.00
_cell.angle_gamma   90.00
#
_symmetry.space_group_name_H-M   'P 1'
#
loop_
_entity.id
_entity.type
_entity.pdbx_description
1 polymer ?
#
loop_
_entity_poly.entity_id
_entity_poly.type
_entity_poly.pdbx_seq_one_letter_code
_entity_poly.pdbx_strand_id
1 'polypeptide(L)'
;MPQTILSLPDPKTEPDFYRLVTFKRLVAWIIDGFVLFALSGAIVLLTVFVGLFFLGAIWFVLGFLYRWGALTLWSATPGMRLMSIELRTEQGERLDNRTALLHTLGYAISVAITPLQIISVLLMIFRGAGQGLTDMVLRTAMINRPASAL
;
A
#
# COMPACT_ATOMS: atom_id res chain seq x y z
N MET A 1 -4.34 -4.24 -27.29
CA MET A 1 -3.97 -5.38 -26.43
C MET A 1 -3.43 -4.79 -25.14
N PRO A 2 -3.93 -5.15 -23.94
CA PRO A 2 -3.31 -4.67 -22.70
C PRO A 2 -1.87 -5.18 -22.69
N GLN A 3 -0.91 -4.28 -22.55
CA GLN A 3 0.50 -4.65 -22.46
C GLN A 3 0.66 -5.46 -21.18
N THR A 4 0.89 -6.77 -21.32
CA THR A 4 1.32 -7.60 -20.20
C THR A 4 2.74 -7.16 -19.87
N ILE A 5 2.89 -6.40 -18.78
CA ILE A 5 4.21 -6.08 -18.23
C ILE A 5 4.85 -7.44 -17.89
N LEU A 6 5.83 -7.88 -18.68
CA LEU A 6 6.51 -9.17 -18.52
C LEU A 6 7.44 -9.20 -17.29
N SER A 7 7.82 -8.02 -16.79
CA SER A 7 8.70 -7.80 -15.65
C SER A 7 8.58 -6.36 -15.16
N LEU A 8 8.89 -6.09 -13.88
CA LEU A 8 8.94 -4.72 -13.37
C LEU A 8 9.79 -3.81 -14.30
N PRO A 9 9.28 -2.62 -14.69
CA PRO A 9 10.06 -1.65 -15.46
C PRO A 9 11.37 -1.33 -14.76
N ASP A 10 12.48 -1.23 -15.51
CA ASP A 10 13.78 -0.88 -14.91
C ASP A 10 13.78 0.62 -14.57
N PRO A 11 14.01 1.01 -13.30
CA PRO A 11 14.04 2.42 -12.89
C PRO A 11 15.02 3.31 -13.65
N LYS A 12 16.05 2.75 -14.29
CA LYS A 12 17.04 3.52 -15.07
C LYS A 12 16.58 3.79 -16.49
N THR A 13 15.95 2.82 -17.14
CA THR A 13 15.54 2.91 -18.54
C THR A 13 14.11 3.44 -18.68
N GLU A 14 13.24 3.16 -17.69
CA GLU A 14 11.83 3.54 -17.68
C GLU A 14 11.44 4.27 -16.36
N PRO A 15 12.11 5.39 -16.02
CA PRO A 15 11.91 6.09 -14.74
C PRO A 15 10.49 6.67 -14.58
N ASP A 16 9.77 6.88 -15.68
CA ASP A 16 8.42 7.46 -15.67
C ASP A 16 7.40 6.61 -14.91
N PHE A 17 7.59 5.28 -14.86
CA PHE A 17 6.77 4.41 -14.02
C PHE A 17 6.94 4.67 -12.53
N TYR A 18 8.10 5.21 -12.11
CA TYR A 18 8.43 5.49 -10.70
C TYR A 18 8.34 6.96 -10.33
N ARG A 19 8.03 7.83 -11.29
CA ARG A 19 7.95 9.28 -11.08
C ARG A 19 6.94 9.63 -9.99
N LEU A 20 7.43 10.32 -8.95
CA LEU A 20 6.67 10.76 -7.77
C LEU A 20 5.97 9.65 -6.98
N VAL A 21 6.32 8.37 -7.20
CA VAL A 21 5.66 7.25 -6.52
C VAL A 21 5.72 7.37 -5.00
N THR A 22 6.89 7.71 -4.44
CA THR A 22 7.06 7.88 -2.99
C THR A 22 6.12 8.95 -2.42
N PHE A 23 6.01 10.10 -3.09
CA PHE A 23 5.09 11.18 -2.69
C PHE A 23 3.63 10.75 -2.82
N LYS A 24 3.26 10.10 -3.92
CA LYS A 24 1.90 9.58 -4.13
C LYS A 24 1.51 8.54 -3.07
N ARG A 25 2.44 7.68 -2.65
CA ARG A 25 2.23 6.73 -1.54
C ARG A 25 1.98 7.44 -0.21
N LEU A 26 2.70 8.54 0.07
CA LEU A 26 2.46 9.35 1.27
C LEU A 26 1.05 9.94 1.27
N VAL A 27 0.63 10.56 0.15
CA VAL A 27 -0.72 11.13 0.02
C VAL A 27 -1.79 10.04 0.12
N ALA A 28 -1.59 8.90 -0.56
CA ALA A 28 -2.48 7.75 -0.47
C ALA A 28 -2.61 7.23 0.97
N TRP A 29 -1.51 7.18 1.72
CA TRP A 29 -1.49 6.75 3.11
C TRP A 29 -2.29 7.69 4.01
N ILE A 30 -2.19 9.01 3.79
CA ILE A 30 -2.99 10.02 4.50
C ILE A 30 -4.49 9.84 4.19
N ILE A 31 -4.85 9.66 2.91
CA ILE A 31 -6.24 9.43 2.48
C ILE A 31 -6.80 8.16 3.14
N ASP A 32 -6.08 7.04 3.05
CA ASP A 32 -6.49 5.80 3.71
C ASP A 32 -6.60 5.98 5.23
N GLY A 33 -5.75 6.82 5.84
CA GLY A 33 -5.83 7.19 7.25
C GLY A 33 -7.15 7.87 7.61
N PHE A 34 -7.62 8.82 6.80
CA PHE A 34 -8.93 9.44 6.98
C PHE A 34 -10.09 8.46 6.79
N VAL A 35 -9.99 7.54 5.82
CA VAL A 35 -10.99 6.49 5.63
C VAL A 35 -11.07 5.59 6.86
N LEU A 36 -9.93 5.13 7.38
CA LEU A 36 -9.88 4.30 8.58
C LEU A 36 -10.34 5.05 9.83
N PHE A 37 -10.05 6.34 9.93
CA PHE A 37 -10.55 7.19 11.00
C PHE A 37 -12.07 7.31 10.97
N ALA A 38 -12.66 7.59 9.80
CA ALA A 38 -14.11 7.67 9.65
C ALA A 38 -14.80 6.33 9.99
N LEU A 39 -14.27 5.21 9.48
CA LEU A 39 -14.83 3.89 9.76
C LEU A 39 -14.69 3.50 11.24
N SER A 40 -13.54 3.77 11.86
CA SER A 40 -13.34 3.52 13.29
C SER A 40 -14.27 4.40 14.14
N GLY A 41 -14.43 5.67 13.77
CA GLY A 41 -15.36 6.59 14.42
C GLY A 41 -16.82 6.13 14.31
N ALA A 42 -17.22 5.62 13.15
CA ALA A 42 -18.55 5.03 12.97
C ALA A 42 -18.77 3.82 13.88
N ILE A 43 -17.79 2.92 14.02
CA ILE A 43 -17.87 1.77 14.95
C ILE A 43 -18.00 2.26 16.40
N VAL A 44 -17.21 3.25 16.80
CA VAL A 44 -17.29 3.85 18.15
C VAL A 44 -18.67 4.43 18.40
N LEU A 45 -19.25 5.16 17.46
CA LEU A 45 -20.59 5.74 17.59
C LEU A 45 -21.68 4.66 17.67
N LEU A 46 -21.63 3.65 16.79
CA LEU A 46 -22.61 2.56 16.76
C LEU A 46 -22.56 1.67 18.02
N THR A 47 -21.42 1.64 18.70
CA THR A 47 -21.24 0.91 19.97
C THR A 47 -21.51 1.79 21.19
N VAL A 48 -22.15 2.96 21.02
CA VAL A 48 -22.42 3.92 22.10
C VAL A 48 -21.14 4.22 22.90
N PHE A 49 -20.06 4.50 22.15
CA PHE A 49 -18.71 4.81 22.65
C PHE A 49 -17.96 3.67 23.35
N VAL A 50 -18.54 2.47 23.52
CA VAL A 50 -17.82 1.31 24.07
C VAL A 50 -16.57 0.97 23.24
N GLY A 51 -16.64 1.12 21.91
CA GLY A 51 -15.51 0.92 21.01
C GLY A 51 -14.30 1.82 21.32
N LEU A 52 -14.47 2.94 22.04
CA LEU A 52 -13.36 3.84 22.38
C LEU A 52 -12.30 3.15 23.25
N PHE A 53 -12.72 2.26 24.14
CA PHE A 53 -11.81 1.46 24.98
C PHE A 53 -10.98 0.44 24.17
N PHE A 54 -11.43 0.11 22.96
CA PHE A 54 -10.79 -0.83 22.05
C PHE A 54 -10.27 -0.16 20.77
N LEU A 55 -10.14 1.18 20.76
CA LEU A 55 -9.85 1.94 19.55
C LEU A 55 -8.59 1.46 18.83
N GLY A 56 -7.53 1.13 19.57
CA GLY A 56 -6.29 0.60 18.99
C GLY A 56 -6.49 -0.75 18.30
N ALA A 57 -7.26 -1.66 18.91
CA ALA A 57 -7.57 -2.96 18.34
C ALA A 57 -8.50 -2.83 17.11
N ILE A 58 -9.51 -1.97 17.19
CA ILE A 58 -10.40 -1.66 16.06
C ILE A 58 -9.59 -1.10 14.90
N TRP A 59 -8.76 -0.09 15.14
CA TRP A 59 -7.92 0.52 14.11
C TRP A 59 -6.99 -0.50 13.45
N PHE A 60 -6.34 -1.35 14.26
CA PHE A 60 -5.43 -2.37 13.76
C PHE A 60 -6.14 -3.41 12.88
N VAL A 61 -7.20 -4.04 13.39
CA VAL A 61 -7.94 -5.10 12.68
C VAL A 61 -8.59 -4.53 11.42
N LEU A 62 -9.26 -3.38 11.54
CA LEU A 62 -9.92 -2.73 10.43
C LEU A 62 -8.93 -2.27 9.36
N GLY A 63 -7.83 -1.65 9.78
CA GLY A 63 -6.74 -1.24 8.89
C GLY A 63 -6.11 -2.42 8.15
N PHE A 64 -5.90 -3.53 8.85
CA PHE A 64 -5.37 -4.76 8.27
C PHE A 64 -6.32 -5.32 7.20
N LEU A 65 -7.60 -5.54 7.55
CA LEU A 65 -8.59 -6.11 6.63
C LEU A 65 -8.87 -5.20 5.44
N TYR A 66 -8.96 -3.89 5.66
CA TYR A 66 -9.13 -2.88 4.60
C TYR A 66 -7.99 -2.95 3.59
N ARG A 67 -6.73 -2.94 4.06
CA ARG A 67 -5.56 -2.96 3.18
C ARG A 67 -5.40 -4.30 2.48
N TRP A 68 -5.53 -5.41 3.21
CA TRP A 68 -5.41 -6.75 2.62
C TRP A 68 -6.46 -6.97 1.53
N GLY A 69 -7.73 -6.72 1.84
CA GLY A 69 -8.81 -6.88 0.87
C GLY A 69 -8.63 -6.00 -0.37
N ALA A 70 -8.25 -4.72 -0.18
CA ALA A 70 -8.02 -3.81 -1.29
C ALA A 70 -6.82 -4.22 -2.16
N LEU A 71 -5.72 -4.68 -1.56
CA LEU A 71 -4.56 -5.16 -2.30
C LEU A 71 -4.84 -6.46 -3.05
N THR A 72 -5.61 -7.39 -2.46
CA THR A 72 -6.02 -8.62 -3.15
C THR A 72 -6.92 -8.31 -4.34
N LEU A 73 -7.88 -7.39 -4.19
CA LEU A 73 -8.85 -7.13 -5.25
C LEU A 73 -8.33 -6.19 -6.34
N TRP A 74 -7.55 -5.18 -5.94
CA TRP A 74 -7.14 -4.11 -6.84
C TRP A 74 -5.63 -3.93 -6.99
N SER A 75 -4.82 -4.62 -6.19
CA SER A 75 -3.37 -4.37 -6.07
C SER A 75 -3.04 -2.92 -5.68
N ALA A 76 -4.01 -2.25 -5.06
CA ALA A 76 -3.91 -0.87 -4.61
C ALA A 76 -4.98 -0.61 -3.56
N THR A 77 -4.66 0.14 -2.51
CA THR A 77 -5.68 0.67 -1.61
C THR A 77 -6.51 1.75 -2.32
N PRO A 78 -7.73 2.08 -1.85
CA PRO A 78 -8.49 3.20 -2.39
C PRO A 78 -7.69 4.51 -2.49
N GLY A 79 -6.90 4.88 -1.47
CA GLY A 79 -6.00 6.03 -1.55
C GLY A 79 -4.97 5.92 -2.67
N MET A 80 -4.36 4.74 -2.85
CA MET A 80 -3.40 4.49 -3.93
C MET A 80 -4.07 4.59 -5.31
N ARG A 81 -5.29 4.07 -5.44
CA ARG A 81 -6.08 4.18 -6.68
C ARG A 81 -6.39 5.63 -7.04
N LEU A 82 -6.77 6.44 -6.05
CA LEU A 82 -6.99 7.88 -6.25
C LEU A 82 -5.71 8.58 -6.73
N MET A 83 -4.55 8.14 -6.25
CA MET A 83 -3.24 8.64 -6.70
C MET A 83 -2.74 8.01 -7.99
N SER A 84 -3.54 7.15 -8.64
CA SER A 84 -3.21 6.43 -9.88
C SER A 84 -1.91 5.63 -9.80
N ILE A 85 -1.68 4.97 -8.66
CA ILE A 85 -0.57 4.04 -8.44
C ILE A 85 -1.09 2.67 -8.04
N GLU A 86 -0.34 1.63 -8.39
CA GLU A 86 -0.64 0.25 -8.07
C GLU A 86 0.64 -0.54 -7.82
N LEU A 87 0.53 -1.55 -6.95
CA LEU A 87 1.63 -2.42 -6.58
C LEU A 87 1.67 -3.62 -7.55
N ARG A 88 2.86 -4.01 -7.98
CA ARG A 88 3.10 -5.12 -8.91
C ARG A 88 4.17 -6.07 -8.39
N THR A 89 4.06 -7.34 -8.75
CA THR A 89 5.09 -8.36 -8.48
C THR A 89 6.31 -8.17 -9.38
N GLU A 90 7.40 -8.89 -9.12
CA GLU A 90 8.62 -8.89 -9.94
C GLU A 90 8.32 -9.16 -11.42
N GLN A 91 7.31 -10.00 -11.69
CA GLN A 91 6.84 -10.38 -13.02
C GLN A 91 5.86 -9.37 -13.63
N GLY A 92 5.60 -8.23 -12.98
CA GLY A 92 4.65 -7.21 -13.45
C GLY A 92 3.18 -7.56 -13.20
N GLU A 93 2.89 -8.67 -12.53
CA GLU A 93 1.54 -9.12 -12.26
C GLU A 93 0.89 -8.34 -11.10
N ARG A 94 -0.44 -8.39 -11.04
CA ARG A 94 -1.22 -7.95 -9.88
C ARG A 94 -0.89 -8.85 -8.69
N LEU A 95 -1.00 -8.32 -7.48
CA LEU A 95 -0.83 -9.13 -6.28
C LEU A 95 -1.93 -10.18 -6.21
N ASP A 96 -1.52 -11.43 -6.03
CA ASP A 96 -2.40 -12.49 -5.59
C ASP A 96 -2.72 -12.33 -4.10
N ASN A 97 -3.68 -13.12 -3.62
CA ASN A 97 -4.12 -13.04 -2.23
C ASN A 97 -2.97 -13.29 -1.23
N ARG A 98 -2.04 -14.20 -1.56
CA ARG A 98 -0.92 -14.54 -0.69
C ARG A 98 0.08 -13.40 -0.60
N THR A 99 0.50 -12.83 -1.73
CA THR A 99 1.44 -11.71 -1.74
C THR A 99 0.81 -10.48 -1.10
N ALA A 100 -0.48 -10.22 -1.33
CA ALA A 100 -1.22 -9.14 -0.68
C ALA A 100 -1.26 -9.30 0.84
N LEU A 101 -1.48 -10.52 1.34
CA LEU A 101 -1.44 -10.83 2.76
C LEU A 101 -0.04 -10.58 3.34
N LEU A 102 1.00 -11.14 2.71
CA LEU A 102 2.38 -10.98 3.16
C LEU A 102 2.82 -9.51 3.14
N HIS A 103 2.40 -8.75 2.14
CA HIS A 103 2.67 -7.33 2.04
C HIS A 103 1.99 -6.56 3.18
N THR A 104 0.72 -6.86 3.45
CA THR A 104 -0.03 -6.23 4.54
C THR A 104 0.56 -6.57 5.91
N LEU A 105 1.00 -7.81 6.11
CA LEU A 105 1.70 -8.24 7.33
C LEU A 105 3.04 -7.53 7.50
N GLY A 106 3.85 -7.47 6.43
CA GLY A 106 5.14 -6.76 6.47
C GLY A 106 4.97 -5.28 6.78
N TYR A 107 3.93 -4.64 6.24
CA TYR A 107 3.54 -3.28 6.58
C TYR A 107 3.12 -3.15 8.05
N ALA A 108 2.25 -4.05 8.54
CA ALA A 108 1.78 -4.03 9.92
C ALA A 108 2.93 -4.20 10.93
N ILE A 109 3.87 -5.10 10.66
CA ILE A 109 5.09 -5.29 11.46
C ILE A 109 5.96 -4.03 11.42
N SER A 110 6.13 -3.43 10.23
CA SER A 110 6.92 -2.20 10.09
C SER A 110 6.33 -1.06 10.91
N VAL A 111 5.00 -0.87 10.88
CA VAL A 111 4.30 0.15 11.68
C VAL A 111 4.36 -0.15 13.18
N ALA A 112 4.24 -1.42 13.59
CA ALA A 112 4.33 -1.82 14.99
C ALA A 112 5.74 -1.61 15.57
N ILE A 113 6.77 -1.73 14.73
CA ILE A 113 8.18 -1.54 15.10
C ILE A 113 8.68 -0.25 14.45
N THR A 114 8.43 0.89 15.09
CA THR A 114 8.71 2.24 14.55
C THR A 114 10.06 2.39 13.82
N PRO A 115 11.19 1.85 14.32
CA PRO A 115 12.46 1.89 13.58
C PRO A 115 12.40 1.25 12.18
N LEU A 116 11.68 0.14 12.02
CA LEU A 116 11.51 -0.52 10.71
C LEU A 116 10.70 0.36 9.76
N GLN A 117 9.66 1.05 10.25
CA GLN A 117 8.91 1.99 9.42
C GLN A 117 9.79 3.14 8.94
N ILE A 118 10.64 3.70 9.80
CA ILE A 118 11.58 4.77 9.43
C ILE A 118 12.55 4.26 8.35
N ILE A 119 13.15 3.09 8.55
CA ILE A 119 14.04 2.46 7.55
C ILE A 119 13.30 2.29 6.22
N SER A 120 12.05 1.80 6.26
CA SER A 120 11.24 1.63 5.05
C SER A 120 11.02 2.95 4.30
N VAL A 121 10.70 4.04 5.00
CA VAL A 121 10.53 5.37 4.38
C VAL A 121 11.86 5.89 3.80
N LEU A 122 12.97 5.73 4.51
CA LEU A 122 14.30 6.13 4.00
C LEU A 122 14.66 5.35 2.73
N LEU A 123 14.38 4.04 2.69
CA LEU A 123 14.55 3.23 1.48
C LEU A 123 13.72 3.75 0.30
N MET A 124 12.47 4.14 0.54
CA MET A 124 11.61 4.73 -0.50
C MET A 124 12.10 6.09 -1.02
N ILE A 125 12.79 6.88 -0.19
CA ILE A 125 13.32 8.19 -0.58
C ILE A 125 14.61 8.04 -1.38
N PHE A 126 15.52 7.17 -0.93
CA PHE A 126 16.86 7.08 -1.51
C PHE A 126 16.98 6.10 -2.69
N ARG A 127 16.04 5.17 -2.87
CA ARG A 127 16.07 4.23 -4.01
C ARG A 127 15.22 4.72 -5.17
N GLY A 128 15.74 4.56 -6.39
CA GLY A 128 15.07 4.99 -7.63
C GLY A 128 13.71 4.34 -7.91
N ALA A 129 13.43 3.17 -7.32
CA ALA A 129 12.15 2.47 -7.48
C ALA A 129 11.09 2.83 -6.42
N GLY A 130 11.39 3.68 -5.43
CA GLY A 130 10.43 4.03 -4.36
C GLY A 130 9.98 2.84 -3.49
N GLN A 131 10.82 1.80 -3.39
CA GLN A 131 10.55 0.57 -2.64
C GLN A 131 10.84 0.75 -1.15
N GLY A 132 9.90 0.35 -0.31
CA GLY A 132 10.08 0.21 1.13
C GLY A 132 10.67 -1.14 1.50
N LEU A 133 10.82 -1.36 2.80
CA LEU A 133 11.43 -2.59 3.33
C LEU A 133 10.65 -3.85 2.90
N THR A 134 9.33 -3.84 3.08
CA THR A 134 8.47 -4.95 2.66
C THR A 134 8.46 -5.17 1.16
N ASP A 135 8.51 -4.07 0.38
CA ASP A 135 8.55 -4.14 -1.08
C ASP A 135 9.80 -4.91 -1.54
N MET A 136 10.96 -4.61 -0.94
CA MET A 136 12.23 -5.29 -1.25
C MET A 136 12.21 -6.77 -0.89
N VAL A 137 11.68 -7.12 0.29
CA VAL A 137 11.61 -8.52 0.74
C VAL A 137 10.71 -9.35 -0.18
N LEU A 138 9.59 -8.78 -0.63
CA LEU A 138 8.63 -9.45 -1.51
C LEU A 138 8.94 -9.26 -3.00
N ARG A 139 9.99 -8.51 -3.35
CA ARG A 139 10.33 -8.11 -4.73
C ARG A 139 9.13 -7.51 -5.49
N THR A 140 8.38 -6.68 -4.78
CA THR A 140 7.27 -5.93 -5.35
C THR A 140 7.71 -4.48 -5.57
N ALA A 141 7.05 -3.77 -6.48
CA ALA A 141 7.26 -2.34 -6.62
C ALA A 141 5.95 -1.63 -6.92
N MET A 142 5.86 -0.39 -6.44
CA MET A 142 4.74 0.49 -6.73
C MET A 142 5.06 1.23 -8.02
N ILE A 143 4.12 1.23 -8.97
CA ILE A 143 4.27 1.91 -10.25
C ILE A 143 3.07 2.83 -10.51
N ASN A 144 3.29 3.85 -11.32
CA ASN A 144 2.21 4.61 -11.93
C ASN A 144 1.36 3.68 -12.82
N ARG A 145 0.04 3.69 -12.63
CA ARG A 145 -0.87 2.81 -13.36
C ARG A 145 -0.75 3.08 -14.87
N PRO A 146 -0.46 2.07 -15.71
CA PRO A 146 -0.37 2.25 -17.14
C PRO A 146 -1.73 2.60 -17.74
N ALA A 147 -1.74 3.52 -18.71
CA ALA A 147 -2.96 4.08 -19.32
C ALA A 147 -3.88 3.04 -20.00
N SER A 148 -3.39 1.83 -20.30
CA SER A 148 -4.14 0.77 -20.96
C SER A 148 -5.00 -0.11 -20.03
N ALA A 149 -5.12 0.24 -18.75
CA ALA A 149 -5.86 -0.54 -17.75
C ALA A 149 -7.31 -0.08 -17.52
N LEU A 150 -7.92 0.64 -18.48
CA LEU A 150 -9.33 1.02 -18.50
C LEU A 150 -10.16 0.00 -19.28
#